data_AF-X1INN1-F1
#
_entry.id   AF-X1INN1-F1
#
_cell.length_a   1.000
_cell.length_b   1.000
_cell.length_c   1.000
_cell.angle_alpha   90.00
_cell.angle_beta   90.00
_cell.angle_gamma   90.00
#
_symmetry.space_group_name_H-M   'P 1'
#
loop_
_entity.id
_entity.type
_entity.pdbx_description
1 polymer ?
#
loop_
_entity_poly.entity_id
_entity_poly.type
_entity_poly.pdbx_seq_one_letter_code
_entity_poly.pdbx_strand_id
1 'polypeptide(L)'
;YEENGMVLKAASPLIDEEGTILGVLYGGILLNQNYEIVDRVKEIVYKGEKYKGIETGTATIFQHDLRISTNVKKANGERAIGTRVSKEVNQTVLKEGKPWIHRAFVVNEWYIAAYEPIKNIDGRIIGILYVGMLEKPYIDLRNNVMIKFTGMAILCVVLLLTILFFITSTIIHPIQGVVFATNKIAQGDLDHKVEINFRDEIGQLAQSFNQMTENLKKANEKLIKWGKTLEKRVEERTKELREMQDYLIQSEKLASLGKMSAGVAHEI
;
A
#
# COMPACT_ATOMS: atom_id res chain seq x y z
N TYR A 1 8.22 -0.22 57.15
CA TYR A 1 7.42 -1.30 57.73
C TYR A 1 6.07 -0.73 58.08
N GLU A 2 4.99 -1.38 57.67
CA GLU A 2 3.62 -0.97 57.98
C GLU A 2 3.18 -1.84 59.17
N GLU A 3 2.88 -1.24 60.32
CA GLU A 3 2.51 -1.97 61.55
C GLU A 3 1.01 -2.27 61.63
N ASN A 4 0.22 -1.71 60.71
CA ASN A 4 -1.22 -1.86 60.66
C ASN A 4 -1.63 -2.87 59.58
N GLY A 5 -2.66 -3.69 59.87
CA GLY A 5 -3.23 -4.64 58.91
C GLY A 5 -4.63 -4.22 58.43
N MET A 6 -4.93 -4.51 57.16
CA MET A 6 -6.28 -4.42 56.61
C MET A 6 -7.01 -5.75 56.85
N VAL A 7 -8.19 -5.68 57.48
CA VAL A 7 -8.96 -6.87 57.87
C VAL A 7 -10.36 -6.77 57.30
N LEU A 8 -10.81 -7.84 56.63
CA LEU A 8 -12.22 -8.04 56.32
C LEU A 8 -12.90 -8.55 57.60
N LYS A 9 -13.74 -7.72 58.22
CA LYS A 9 -14.37 -8.03 59.52
C LYS A 9 -15.84 -8.37 59.36
N ALA A 10 -16.32 -9.27 60.19
CA ALA A 10 -17.74 -9.56 60.38
C ALA A 10 -18.05 -9.56 61.88
N ALA A 11 -19.28 -9.19 62.23
CA ALA A 11 -19.76 -9.15 63.59
C ALA A 11 -21.17 -9.76 63.64
N SER A 12 -21.41 -10.64 64.60
CA SER A 12 -22.74 -11.22 64.84
C SER A 12 -23.15 -10.98 66.28
N PRO A 13 -24.37 -10.47 66.55
CA PRO A 13 -24.85 -10.39 67.92
C PRO A 13 -25.04 -11.80 68.48
N LEU A 14 -24.79 -11.93 69.78
CA LEU A 14 -25.04 -13.13 70.57
C LEU A 14 -26.30 -12.85 71.39
N ILE A 15 -27.36 -13.59 71.11
CA ILE A 15 -28.70 -13.32 71.62
C ILE A 15 -29.14 -14.52 72.47
N ASP A 16 -29.75 -14.29 73.62
CA ASP A 16 -30.33 -15.34 74.46
C ASP A 16 -31.69 -15.82 73.93
N GLU A 17 -32.30 -16.80 74.60
CA GLU A 17 -33.61 -17.35 74.23
C GLU A 17 -34.76 -16.31 74.38
N GLU A 18 -34.55 -15.24 75.15
CA GLU A 18 -35.52 -14.16 75.38
C GLU A 18 -35.38 -12.99 74.39
N GLY A 19 -34.36 -13.03 73.51
CA GLY A 19 -34.11 -11.98 72.51
C GLY A 19 -33.19 -10.86 73.00
N THR A 20 -32.57 -10.99 74.17
CA THR A 20 -31.63 -10.00 74.72
C THR A 20 -30.24 -10.20 74.13
N ILE A 21 -29.61 -9.10 73.70
CA ILE A 21 -28.22 -9.12 73.20
C ILE A 21 -27.26 -9.30 74.39
N LEU A 22 -26.69 -10.50 74.51
CA LEU A 22 -25.67 -10.85 75.50
C LEU A 22 -24.28 -10.33 75.13
N GLY A 23 -24.01 -10.11 73.83
CA GLY A 23 -22.72 -9.65 73.36
C GLY A 23 -22.59 -9.65 71.84
N VAL A 24 -21.37 -9.52 71.34
CA VAL A 24 -21.06 -9.56 69.90
C VAL A 24 -19.86 -10.46 69.65
N LEU A 25 -20.02 -11.44 68.76
CA LEU A 25 -18.93 -12.24 68.23
C LEU A 25 -18.29 -11.49 67.06
N TYR A 26 -17.01 -11.12 67.19
CA TYR A 26 -16.23 -10.51 66.12
C TYR A 26 -15.26 -11.51 65.51
N GLY A 27 -15.23 -11.56 64.18
CA GLY A 27 -14.25 -12.32 63.41
C GLY A 27 -13.71 -11.49 62.26
N GLY A 28 -12.56 -11.91 61.72
CA GLY A 28 -12.04 -11.26 60.53
C GLY A 28 -10.90 -12.01 59.87
N ILE A 29 -10.67 -11.67 58.60
CA ILE A 29 -9.60 -12.22 57.77
C ILE A 29 -8.59 -11.10 57.51
N LEU A 30 -7.35 -11.29 57.95
CA LEU A 30 -6.26 -10.39 57.61
C LEU A 30 -5.96 -10.52 56.11
N LEU A 31 -5.99 -9.39 55.40
CA LEU A 31 -5.74 -9.34 53.95
C LEU A 31 -4.25 -9.18 53.62
N ASN A 32 -3.43 -8.70 54.55
CA ASN A 32 -1.99 -8.55 54.37
C ASN A 32 -1.35 -9.92 54.15
N GLN A 33 -0.64 -10.07 53.04
CA GLN A 33 -0.03 -11.32 52.59
C GLN A 33 -1.00 -12.49 52.43
N ASN A 34 -2.31 -12.24 52.39
CA ASN A 34 -3.32 -13.24 52.08
C ASN A 34 -3.71 -13.14 50.60
N TYR A 35 -3.31 -14.14 49.82
CA TYR A 35 -3.42 -14.12 48.35
C TYR A 35 -4.67 -14.80 47.81
N GLU A 36 -5.51 -15.39 48.67
CA GLU A 36 -6.65 -16.20 48.25
C GLU A 36 -7.61 -15.41 47.34
N ILE A 37 -7.98 -14.19 47.74
CA ILE A 37 -8.92 -13.36 46.98
C ILE A 37 -8.34 -12.96 45.62
N VAL A 38 -7.10 -12.46 45.59
CA VAL A 38 -6.48 -11.97 44.35
C VAL A 38 -6.18 -13.10 43.37
N ASP A 39 -5.87 -14.29 43.87
CA ASP A 39 -5.68 -15.47 43.03
C ASP A 39 -7.03 -16.02 42.54
N ARG A 40 -8.06 -16.03 43.40
CA ARG A 40 -9.41 -16.44 43.00
C ARG A 40 -9.99 -15.52 41.92
N VAL A 41 -9.80 -14.21 42.03
CA VAL A 41 -10.18 -13.25 40.96
C VAL A 41 -9.46 -13.59 39.66
N LYS A 42 -8.16 -13.92 39.73
CA LYS A 42 -7.37 -14.33 38.55
C LYS A 42 -7.94 -15.57 37.89
N GLU A 43 -8.25 -16.61 38.65
CA GLU A 43 -8.79 -17.87 38.11
C GLU A 43 -10.21 -17.70 37.56
N ILE A 44 -11.08 -16.91 38.22
CA ILE A 44 -12.47 -16.75 37.78
C ILE A 44 -12.58 -15.81 36.57
N VAL A 45 -11.92 -14.65 36.62
CA VAL A 45 -12.10 -13.59 35.62
C VAL A 45 -11.19 -13.83 34.41
N TYR A 46 -9.94 -14.22 34.66
CA TYR A 46 -8.91 -14.32 33.62
C TYR A 46 -8.52 -15.78 33.31
N LYS A 47 -9.17 -16.77 33.95
CA LYS A 47 -9.00 -18.21 33.68
C LYS A 47 -7.54 -18.70 33.76
N GLY A 48 -6.70 -18.01 34.52
CA GLY A 48 -5.27 -18.33 34.64
C GLY A 48 -4.51 -18.25 33.31
N GLU A 49 -5.02 -17.49 32.32
CA GLU A 49 -4.38 -17.37 31.02
C GLU A 49 -3.00 -16.69 31.13
N LYS A 50 -2.01 -17.27 30.47
CA LYS A 50 -0.64 -16.75 30.42
C LYS A 50 -0.25 -16.42 29.00
N TYR A 51 0.42 -15.29 28.83
CA TYR A 51 1.04 -14.89 27.57
C TYR A 51 2.54 -14.86 27.72
N LYS A 52 3.25 -15.71 26.97
CA LYS A 52 4.72 -15.85 27.03
C LYS A 52 5.23 -16.03 28.47
N GLY A 53 4.50 -16.82 29.27
CA GLY A 53 4.83 -17.11 30.68
C GLY A 53 4.39 -16.06 31.71
N ILE A 54 3.80 -14.94 31.27
CA ILE A 54 3.32 -13.85 32.14
C ILE A 54 1.80 -13.97 32.30
N GLU A 55 1.29 -13.80 33.52
CA GLU A 55 -0.14 -13.77 33.80
C GLU A 55 -0.80 -12.61 33.01
N THR A 56 -1.81 -12.93 32.20
CA THR A 56 -2.52 -11.94 31.37
C THR A 56 -3.42 -11.04 32.21
N GLY A 57 -3.91 -11.54 33.34
CA GLY A 57 -4.78 -10.82 34.23
C GLY A 57 -4.23 -10.79 35.64
N THR A 58 -4.34 -9.64 36.29
CA THR A 58 -3.77 -9.41 37.61
C THR A 58 -4.76 -8.70 38.51
N ALA A 59 -4.66 -8.94 39.81
CA ALA A 59 -5.48 -8.36 40.85
C ALA A 59 -4.62 -8.02 42.06
N THR A 60 -4.94 -6.94 42.75
CA THR A 60 -4.16 -6.46 43.90
C THR A 60 -5.04 -5.69 44.88
N ILE A 61 -4.78 -5.87 46.16
CA ILE A 61 -5.30 -5.05 47.25
C ILE A 61 -4.14 -4.22 47.82
N PHE A 62 -4.35 -2.92 47.88
CA PHE A 62 -3.47 -1.97 48.54
C PHE A 62 -4.10 -1.50 49.84
N GLN A 63 -3.28 -1.38 50.88
CA GLN A 63 -3.60 -0.63 52.09
C GLN A 63 -3.00 0.75 51.94
N HIS A 64 -3.87 1.77 51.90
CA HIS A 64 -3.52 3.09 51.39
C HIS A 64 -2.89 2.93 50.00
N ASP A 65 -1.63 3.34 49.83
CA ASP A 65 -0.87 3.21 48.60
C ASP A 65 0.06 2.00 48.56
N LEU A 66 0.15 1.22 49.66
CA LEU A 66 1.06 0.10 49.83
C LEU A 66 0.43 -1.22 49.39
N ARG A 67 1.12 -1.96 48.52
CA ARG A 67 0.66 -3.26 48.04
C ARG A 67 0.76 -4.32 49.12
N ILE A 68 -0.39 -4.83 49.59
CA ILE A 68 -0.46 -5.81 50.70
C ILE A 68 -0.85 -7.22 50.27
N SER A 69 -1.55 -7.38 49.14
CA SER A 69 -1.87 -8.69 48.55
C SER A 69 -1.97 -8.56 47.04
N THR A 70 -1.26 -9.39 46.29
CA THR A 70 -1.16 -9.27 44.83
C THR A 70 -0.82 -10.61 44.19
N ASN A 71 -1.25 -10.82 42.95
CA ASN A 71 -0.73 -11.86 42.06
C ASN A 71 0.29 -11.36 41.04
N VAL A 72 0.59 -10.06 41.04
CA VAL A 72 1.67 -9.48 40.22
C VAL A 72 3.01 -9.95 40.78
N LYS A 73 3.87 -10.47 39.91
CA LYS A 73 5.21 -10.96 40.24
C LYS A 73 6.30 -10.03 39.74
N LYS A 74 7.38 -9.92 40.50
CA LYS A 74 8.64 -9.28 40.09
C LYS A 74 9.41 -10.20 39.12
N ALA A 75 10.49 -9.69 38.54
CA ALA A 75 11.35 -10.47 37.65
C ALA A 75 11.97 -11.72 38.31
N ASN A 76 12.16 -11.71 39.63
CA ASN A 76 12.64 -12.86 40.40
C ASN A 76 11.55 -13.91 40.71
N GLY A 77 10.31 -13.69 40.26
CA GLY A 77 9.17 -14.60 40.48
C GLY A 77 8.41 -14.39 41.79
N GLU A 78 8.92 -13.57 42.71
CA GLU A 78 8.23 -13.24 43.96
C GLU A 78 7.06 -12.28 43.74
N ARG A 79 6.04 -12.35 44.59
CA ARG A 79 4.93 -11.38 44.56
C ARG A 79 5.45 -9.99 44.88
N ALA A 80 4.94 -8.99 44.17
CA ALA A 80 5.41 -7.61 44.25
C ALA A 80 4.95 -6.84 45.50
N ILE A 81 4.81 -7.52 46.64
CA ILE A 81 4.39 -6.96 47.92
C ILE A 81 5.34 -5.84 48.37
N GLY A 82 4.80 -4.83 49.02
CA GLY A 82 5.55 -3.67 49.52
C GLY A 82 5.85 -2.59 48.49
N THR A 83 5.50 -2.80 47.22
CA THR A 83 5.55 -1.74 46.20
C THR A 83 4.40 -0.75 46.40
N ARG A 84 4.60 0.51 45.99
CA ARG A 84 3.59 1.57 46.09
C ARG A 84 2.98 1.89 44.73
N VAL A 85 1.74 2.38 44.72
CA VAL A 85 1.12 2.90 43.50
C VAL A 85 1.84 4.16 42.99
N SER A 86 1.62 4.53 41.72
CA SER A 86 2.14 5.78 41.16
C SER A 86 1.54 6.99 41.89
N LYS A 87 2.23 8.14 41.80
CA LYS A 87 1.73 9.41 42.37
C LYS A 87 0.37 9.80 41.80
N GLU A 88 0.15 9.56 40.52
CA GLU A 88 -1.10 9.86 39.82
C GLU A 88 -2.28 9.03 40.34
N VAL A 89 -2.07 7.71 40.51
CA VAL A 89 -3.08 6.82 41.08
C VAL A 89 -3.34 7.18 42.54
N ASN A 90 -2.29 7.48 43.32
CA ASN A 90 -2.44 7.93 44.71
C ASN A 90 -3.31 9.20 44.79
N GLN A 91 -3.01 10.21 43.97
CA GLN A 91 -3.75 11.46 43.93
C GLN A 91 -5.22 11.24 43.55
N THR A 92 -5.48 10.52 42.46
CA THR A 92 -6.84 10.32 41.92
C THR A 92 -7.69 9.43 42.82
N VAL A 93 -7.11 8.31 43.29
CA VAL A 93 -7.89 7.27 43.98
C VAL A 93 -7.95 7.51 45.47
N LEU A 94 -6.84 7.83 46.14
CA LEU A 94 -6.83 7.99 47.60
C LEU A 94 -7.26 9.39 48.04
N LYS A 95 -6.83 10.44 47.34
CA LYS A 95 -7.12 11.81 47.76
C LYS A 95 -8.42 12.34 47.17
N GLU A 96 -8.65 12.14 45.88
CA GLU A 96 -9.89 12.58 45.23
C GLU A 96 -11.04 11.57 45.35
N GLY A 97 -10.73 10.31 45.67
CA GLY A 97 -11.75 9.26 45.83
C GLY A 97 -12.42 8.84 44.54
N LYS A 98 -11.74 9.01 43.39
CA LYS A 98 -12.27 8.67 42.07
C LYS A 98 -11.58 7.43 41.50
N PRO A 99 -12.29 6.63 40.68
CA PRO A 99 -11.65 5.56 39.91
C PRO A 99 -10.57 6.12 38.97
N TRP A 100 -9.51 5.35 38.75
CA TRP A 100 -8.51 5.63 37.71
C TRP A 100 -8.45 4.44 36.75
N ILE A 101 -8.69 4.66 35.46
CA ILE A 101 -8.75 3.60 34.44
C ILE A 101 -7.92 4.01 33.23
N HIS A 102 -6.67 3.57 33.18
CA HIS A 102 -5.74 3.91 32.11
C HIS A 102 -4.65 2.84 31.96
N ARG A 103 -3.75 3.07 31.01
CA ARG A 103 -2.54 2.27 30.83
C ARG A 103 -1.55 2.57 31.97
N ALA A 104 -1.12 1.54 32.70
CA ALA A 104 -0.19 1.63 33.81
C ALA A 104 1.03 0.72 33.61
N PHE A 105 2.21 1.22 33.98
CA PHE A 105 3.40 0.38 34.10
C PHE A 105 3.44 -0.21 35.51
N VAL A 106 3.21 -1.52 35.62
CA VAL A 106 3.08 -2.19 36.91
C VAL A 106 4.25 -3.15 37.09
N VAL A 107 5.20 -2.72 37.92
CA VAL A 107 6.44 -3.45 38.27
C VAL A 107 7.40 -3.61 37.09
N ASN A 108 7.02 -4.39 36.08
CA ASN A 108 7.87 -4.77 34.95
C ASN A 108 7.17 -4.72 33.59
N GLU A 109 5.84 -4.66 33.54
CA GLU A 109 5.08 -4.75 32.29
C GLU A 109 3.96 -3.70 32.23
N TRP A 110 3.49 -3.44 31.01
CA TRP A 110 2.37 -2.53 30.77
C TRP A 110 1.03 -3.26 30.84
N TYR A 111 0.12 -2.69 31.62
CA TYR A 111 -1.24 -3.19 31.82
C TYR A 111 -2.26 -2.11 31.46
N ILE A 112 -3.40 -2.52 30.92
CA ILE A 112 -4.62 -1.72 30.95
C ILE A 112 -5.26 -1.99 32.30
N ALA A 113 -5.28 -0.99 33.17
CA ALA A 113 -5.53 -1.15 34.58
C ALA A 113 -6.66 -0.24 35.08
N ALA A 114 -7.39 -0.75 36.07
CA ALA A 114 -8.38 -0.01 36.83
C ALA A 114 -8.02 -0.04 38.32
N TYR A 115 -8.16 1.11 38.97
CA TYR A 115 -7.94 1.30 40.39
C TYR A 115 -9.17 1.96 41.02
N GLU A 116 -9.73 1.33 42.04
CA GLU A 116 -10.95 1.74 42.72
C GLU A 116 -10.67 1.94 44.22
N PRO A 117 -11.19 3.01 44.86
CA PRO A 117 -10.97 3.24 46.28
C PRO A 117 -11.75 2.23 47.14
N ILE A 118 -11.06 1.57 48.07
CA ILE A 118 -11.69 0.75 49.10
C ILE A 118 -12.03 1.66 50.28
N LYS A 119 -13.31 1.70 50.66
CA LYS A 119 -13.81 2.49 51.80
C LYS A 119 -14.12 1.60 52.99
N ASN A 120 -13.88 2.10 54.19
CA ASN A 120 -14.31 1.45 55.44
C ASN A 120 -15.79 1.74 55.73
N ILE A 121 -16.30 1.20 56.83
CA ILE A 121 -17.69 1.40 57.29
C ILE A 121 -18.04 2.87 57.58
N ASP A 122 -17.06 3.71 57.89
CA ASP A 122 -17.23 5.15 58.12
C ASP A 122 -17.13 5.97 56.82
N GLY A 123 -17.03 5.32 55.66
CA GLY A 123 -16.87 5.95 54.35
C GLY A 123 -15.47 6.49 54.04
N ARG A 124 -14.48 6.29 54.92
CA ARG A 124 -13.09 6.73 54.72
C ARG A 124 -12.36 5.78 53.78
N ILE A 125 -11.56 6.33 52.87
CA ILE A 125 -10.74 5.54 51.95
C ILE A 125 -9.57 4.95 52.74
N ILE A 126 -9.45 3.62 52.74
CA ILE A 126 -8.42 2.89 53.48
C ILE A 126 -7.47 2.09 52.58
N GLY A 127 -7.74 2.07 51.27
CA GLY A 127 -6.98 1.28 50.32
C GLY A 127 -7.46 1.41 48.88
N ILE A 128 -6.88 0.57 48.02
CA ILE A 128 -7.17 0.55 46.59
C ILE A 128 -7.35 -0.90 46.15
N LEU A 129 -8.41 -1.15 45.39
CA LEU A 129 -8.57 -2.38 44.62
C LEU A 129 -8.03 -2.13 43.22
N TYR A 130 -7.11 -2.98 42.77
CA TYR A 130 -6.55 -2.94 41.42
C TYR A 130 -6.89 -4.21 40.67
N VAL A 131 -7.22 -4.04 39.40
CA VAL A 131 -7.23 -5.10 38.39
C VAL A 131 -6.52 -4.60 37.13
N GLY A 132 -5.85 -5.50 36.41
CA GLY A 132 -5.14 -5.13 35.20
C GLY A 132 -4.96 -6.28 34.21
N MET A 133 -5.12 -5.96 32.93
CA MET A 133 -4.89 -6.88 31.81
C MET A 133 -3.60 -6.53 31.08
N LEU A 134 -2.75 -7.52 30.83
CA LEU A 134 -1.47 -7.37 30.15
C LEU A 134 -1.72 -6.84 28.73
N GLU A 135 -1.02 -5.78 28.36
CA GLU A 135 -1.22 -5.11 27.07
C GLU A 135 -0.55 -5.86 25.90
N LYS A 136 0.55 -6.56 26.20
CA LYS A 136 1.44 -7.23 25.24
C LYS A 136 0.74 -8.15 24.23
N PRO A 137 -0.21 -9.04 24.61
CA PRO A 137 -0.91 -9.90 23.65
C PRO A 137 -1.63 -9.10 22.56
N TYR A 138 -2.23 -7.96 22.93
CA TYR A 138 -2.98 -7.09 22.02
C TYR A 138 -2.05 -6.32 21.08
N ILE A 139 -0.92 -5.81 21.60
CA ILE A 139 0.10 -5.15 20.77
C ILE A 139 0.73 -6.12 19.79
N ASP A 140 1.11 -7.32 20.26
CA ASP A 140 1.75 -8.33 19.40
C ASP A 140 0.78 -8.80 18.31
N LEU A 141 -0.51 -8.99 18.64
CA LEU A 141 -1.55 -9.27 17.66
C LEU A 141 -1.67 -8.15 16.62
N ARG A 142 -1.79 -6.89 17.07
CA ARG A 142 -1.85 -5.72 16.19
C ARG A 142 -0.65 -5.65 15.26
N ASN A 143 0.56 -5.79 15.78
CA ASN A 143 1.78 -5.69 15.00
C ASN A 143 1.88 -6.83 13.96
N ASN A 144 1.49 -8.05 14.32
CA ASN A 144 1.44 -9.18 13.39
C ASN A 144 0.43 -8.94 12.24
N VAL A 145 -0.72 -8.37 12.55
CA VAL A 145 -1.71 -7.97 11.53
C VAL A 145 -1.12 -6.89 10.63
N MET A 146 -0.54 -5.83 11.20
CA MET A 146 0.08 -4.75 10.44
C MET A 146 1.20 -5.22 9.51
N ILE A 147 2.09 -6.10 9.98
CA ILE A 147 3.17 -6.64 9.15
C ILE A 147 2.63 -7.42 7.95
N LYS A 148 1.56 -8.23 8.14
CA LYS A 148 0.92 -8.96 7.03
C LYS A 148 0.29 -8.01 6.01
N PHE A 149 -0.40 -6.96 6.48
CA PHE A 149 -0.97 -5.95 5.59
C PHE A 149 0.12 -5.18 4.82
N THR A 150 1.19 -4.77 5.48
CA THR A 150 2.32 -4.10 4.84
C THR A 150 2.98 -5.01 3.80
N GLY A 151 3.18 -6.29 4.10
CA GLY A 151 3.71 -7.27 3.14
C GLY A 151 2.83 -7.44 1.91
N MET A 152 1.51 -7.52 2.10
CA MET A 152 0.54 -7.59 0.99
C MET A 152 0.55 -6.31 0.14
N ALA A 153 0.62 -5.13 0.76
CA ALA A 153 0.69 -3.86 0.05
C ALA A 153 1.96 -3.76 -0.81
N ILE A 154 3.12 -4.14 -0.27
CA ILE A 154 4.38 -4.18 -1.02
C ILE A 154 4.26 -5.15 -2.19
N LEU A 155 3.68 -6.34 -1.98
CA LEU A 155 3.46 -7.31 -3.04
C LEU A 155 2.59 -6.74 -4.18
N CYS A 156 1.49 -6.05 -3.84
CA CYS A 156 0.64 -5.39 -4.83
C CYS A 156 1.40 -4.31 -5.61
N VAL A 157 2.22 -3.50 -4.95
CA VAL A 157 3.05 -2.48 -5.63
C VAL A 157 4.04 -3.13 -6.59
N VAL A 158 4.73 -4.19 -6.16
CA VAL A 158 5.66 -4.94 -7.01
C VAL A 158 4.94 -5.55 -8.22
N LEU A 159 3.77 -6.16 -8.01
CA LEU A 159 2.94 -6.70 -9.09
C LEU A 159 2.51 -5.61 -10.08
N LEU A 160 2.05 -4.45 -9.59
CA LEU A 160 1.67 -3.32 -10.46
C LEU A 160 2.85 -2.80 -11.27
N LEU A 161 4.01 -2.64 -10.65
CA LEU A 161 5.23 -2.22 -11.36
C LEU A 161 5.66 -3.26 -12.40
N THR A 162 5.50 -4.55 -12.10
CA THR A 162 5.81 -5.65 -13.01
C THR A 162 4.86 -5.61 -14.21
N ILE A 163 3.55 -5.51 -13.99
CA ILE A 163 2.55 -5.38 -15.06
C ILE A 163 2.81 -4.15 -15.90
N LEU A 164 3.10 -3.01 -15.27
CA LEU A 164 3.43 -1.77 -15.97
C LEU A 164 4.67 -1.93 -16.85
N PHE A 165 5.72 -2.57 -16.34
CA PHE A 165 6.93 -2.87 -17.11
C PHE A 165 6.60 -3.72 -18.34
N PHE A 166 5.83 -4.80 -18.18
CA PHE A 166 5.41 -5.67 -19.29
C PHE A 166 4.53 -4.94 -20.33
N ILE A 167 3.54 -4.15 -19.90
CA ILE A 167 2.71 -3.36 -20.83
C ILE A 167 3.59 -2.38 -21.61
N THR A 168 4.52 -1.73 -20.92
CA THR A 168 5.39 -0.73 -21.54
C THR A 168 6.30 -1.40 -22.57
N SER A 169 6.92 -2.53 -22.26
CA SER A 169 7.84 -3.22 -23.18
C SER A 169 7.13 -3.91 -24.35
N THR A 170 5.95 -4.51 -24.11
CA THR A 170 5.30 -5.39 -25.08
C THR A 170 4.27 -4.66 -25.94
N ILE A 171 3.68 -3.56 -25.45
CA ILE A 171 2.61 -2.84 -26.17
C ILE A 171 3.04 -1.42 -26.52
N ILE A 172 3.49 -0.63 -25.53
CA ILE A 172 3.72 0.82 -25.73
C ILE A 172 4.89 1.09 -26.68
N HIS A 173 6.08 0.51 -26.40
CA HIS A 173 7.26 0.77 -27.23
C HIS A 173 7.09 0.32 -28.70
N PRO A 174 6.53 -0.86 -29.01
CA PRO A 174 6.34 -1.29 -30.40
C PRO A 174 5.36 -0.41 -31.17
N ILE A 175 4.25 -0.01 -30.54
CA ILE A 175 3.29 0.93 -31.15
C ILE A 175 3.97 2.27 -31.43
N GLN A 176 4.75 2.80 -30.48
CA GLN A 176 5.54 4.01 -30.70
C GLN A 176 6.55 3.86 -31.85
N GLY A 177 7.16 2.68 -32.00
CA GLY A 177 8.05 2.36 -33.12
C GLY A 177 7.34 2.43 -34.47
N VAL A 178 6.13 1.86 -34.58
CA VAL A 178 5.31 1.95 -35.80
C VAL A 178 4.91 3.40 -36.10
N VAL A 179 4.49 4.16 -35.07
CA VAL A 179 4.15 5.59 -35.21
C VAL A 179 5.36 6.40 -35.68
N PHE A 180 6.53 6.16 -35.10
CA PHE A 180 7.78 6.81 -35.49
C PHE A 180 8.14 6.50 -36.94
N ALA A 181 8.08 5.23 -37.34
CA ALA A 181 8.33 4.81 -38.72
C ALA A 181 7.34 5.47 -39.70
N THR A 182 6.06 5.53 -39.34
CA THR A 182 5.02 6.19 -40.15
C THR A 182 5.36 7.66 -40.41
N ASN A 183 5.84 8.39 -39.41
CA ASN A 183 6.28 9.77 -39.57
C ASN A 183 7.51 9.91 -40.48
N LYS A 184 8.45 8.95 -40.44
CA LYS A 184 9.63 8.94 -41.34
C LYS A 184 9.23 8.72 -42.80
N ILE A 185 8.31 7.79 -43.05
CA ILE A 185 7.74 7.53 -44.37
C ILE A 185 7.03 8.78 -44.91
N ALA A 186 6.25 9.47 -44.06
CA ALA A 186 5.56 10.71 -44.44
C ALA A 186 6.54 11.85 -44.81
N GLN A 187 7.76 11.83 -44.29
CA GLN A 187 8.83 12.78 -44.62
C GLN A 187 9.62 12.38 -45.88
N GLY A 188 9.28 11.26 -46.53
CA GLY A 188 9.89 10.80 -47.78
C GLY A 188 10.99 9.73 -47.62
N ASP A 189 11.30 9.31 -46.39
CA ASP A 189 12.28 8.25 -46.12
C ASP A 189 11.62 6.86 -46.21
N LEU A 190 11.53 6.31 -47.43
CA LEU A 190 10.90 5.00 -47.71
C LEU A 190 11.78 3.79 -47.35
N ASP A 191 13.01 4.00 -46.89
CA ASP A 191 13.94 2.92 -46.54
C ASP A 191 13.81 2.48 -45.08
N HIS A 192 13.14 3.28 -44.24
CA HIS A 192 12.92 2.97 -42.84
C HIS A 192 11.93 1.80 -42.66
N LYS A 193 12.30 0.82 -41.82
CA LYS A 193 11.48 -0.37 -41.52
C LYS A 193 11.24 -0.51 -40.03
N VAL A 194 10.05 -1.00 -39.67
CA VAL A 194 9.73 -1.38 -38.30
C VAL A 194 10.32 -2.77 -38.03
N GLU A 195 11.06 -2.92 -36.94
CA GLU A 195 11.54 -4.24 -36.50
C GLU A 195 10.38 -5.12 -36.03
N ILE A 196 10.35 -6.38 -36.51
CA ILE A 196 9.31 -7.35 -36.18
C ILE A 196 9.84 -8.28 -35.10
N ASN A 197 9.69 -7.87 -33.84
CA ASN A 197 10.12 -8.67 -32.69
C ASN A 197 8.96 -9.40 -32.00
N PHE A 198 7.73 -9.24 -32.49
CA PHE A 198 6.50 -9.74 -31.87
C PHE A 198 5.76 -10.69 -32.82
N ARG A 199 5.10 -11.72 -32.28
CA ARG A 199 4.33 -12.72 -33.03
C ARG A 199 2.81 -12.55 -32.86
N ASP A 200 2.39 -11.45 -32.26
CA ASP A 200 1.00 -11.09 -31.98
C ASP A 200 0.45 -10.13 -33.05
N GLU A 201 -0.70 -9.50 -32.76
CA GLU A 201 -1.35 -8.52 -33.63
C GLU A 201 -0.45 -7.30 -33.91
N ILE A 202 0.44 -6.93 -32.97
CA ILE A 202 1.38 -5.83 -33.17
C ILE A 202 2.47 -6.24 -34.17
N GLY A 203 2.95 -7.48 -34.09
CA GLY A 203 3.83 -8.06 -35.10
C GLY A 203 3.21 -8.10 -36.49
N GLN A 204 1.95 -8.53 -36.58
CA GLN A 204 1.20 -8.55 -37.85
C GLN A 204 0.98 -7.14 -38.42
N LEU A 205 0.72 -6.16 -37.56
CA LEU A 205 0.63 -4.75 -37.94
C LEU A 205 1.96 -4.23 -38.50
N ALA A 206 3.08 -4.49 -37.80
CA ALA A 206 4.41 -4.11 -38.26
C ALA A 206 4.75 -4.74 -39.62
N GLN A 207 4.41 -6.01 -39.81
CA GLN A 207 4.61 -6.71 -41.09
C GLN A 207 3.78 -6.09 -42.21
N SER A 208 2.50 -5.82 -41.95
CA SER A 208 1.59 -5.21 -42.92
C SER A 208 2.04 -3.79 -43.29
N PHE A 209 2.51 -3.02 -42.30
CA PHE A 209 3.09 -1.70 -42.49
C PHE A 209 4.34 -1.75 -43.39
N ASN A 210 5.29 -2.63 -43.09
CA ASN A 210 6.50 -2.80 -43.91
C ASN A 210 6.18 -3.20 -45.35
N GLN A 211 5.16 -4.07 -45.56
CA GLN A 211 4.72 -4.47 -46.89
C GLN A 211 4.11 -3.29 -47.68
N MET A 212 3.32 -2.45 -47.02
CA MET A 212 2.77 -1.22 -47.62
C MET A 212 3.89 -0.26 -48.05
N THR A 213 4.88 -0.03 -47.19
CA THR A 213 6.06 0.81 -47.49
C THR A 213 6.84 0.29 -48.69
N GLU A 214 7.08 -1.02 -48.75
CA GLU A 214 7.78 -1.65 -49.89
C GLU A 214 7.01 -1.46 -51.21
N ASN A 215 5.68 -1.59 -51.17
CA ASN A 215 4.82 -1.36 -52.33
C ASN A 215 4.87 0.11 -52.77
N LEU A 216 4.86 1.05 -51.82
CA LEU A 216 4.98 2.48 -52.08
C LEU A 216 6.33 2.83 -52.72
N LYS A 217 7.43 2.25 -52.20
CA LYS A 217 8.78 2.40 -52.78
C LYS A 217 8.82 1.91 -54.23
N LYS A 218 8.31 0.71 -54.50
CA LYS A 218 8.24 0.16 -55.86
C LYS A 218 7.39 1.02 -56.81
N ALA A 219 6.28 1.57 -56.31
CA ALA A 219 5.44 2.48 -57.10
C ALA A 219 6.20 3.76 -57.44
N ASN A 220 6.91 4.35 -56.49
CA ASN A 220 7.74 5.55 -56.70
C ASN A 220 8.88 5.29 -57.70
N GLU A 221 9.59 4.16 -57.58
CA GLU A 221 10.64 3.77 -58.54
C GLU A 221 10.10 3.60 -59.96
N LYS A 222 8.90 3.02 -60.11
CA LYS A 222 8.22 2.91 -61.42
C LYS A 222 7.87 4.28 -61.98
N LEU A 223 7.33 5.19 -61.16
CA LEU A 223 7.02 6.55 -61.57
C LEU A 223 8.27 7.29 -62.06
N ILE A 224 9.40 7.18 -61.34
CA ILE A 224 10.67 7.78 -61.75
C ILE A 224 11.17 7.21 -63.08
N LYS A 225 11.10 5.87 -63.27
CA LYS A 225 11.50 5.22 -64.54
C LYS A 225 10.60 5.64 -65.70
N TRP A 226 9.29 5.76 -65.48
CA TRP A 226 8.36 6.25 -66.47
C TRP A 226 8.60 7.71 -66.81
N GLY A 227 8.88 8.57 -65.83
CA GLY A 227 9.27 9.97 -66.05
C GLY A 227 10.48 10.08 -66.99
N LYS A 228 11.56 9.35 -66.72
CA LYS A 228 12.76 9.32 -67.58
C LYS A 228 12.48 8.82 -69.00
N THR A 229 11.66 7.78 -69.11
CA THR A 229 11.26 7.23 -70.42
C THR A 229 10.41 8.25 -71.20
N LEU A 230 9.51 8.94 -70.51
CA LEU A 230 8.64 9.94 -71.09
C LEU A 230 9.45 11.16 -71.55
N GLU A 231 10.38 11.65 -70.73
CA GLU A 231 11.32 12.72 -71.09
C GLU A 231 12.10 12.37 -72.35
N LYS A 232 12.71 11.17 -72.40
CA LYS A 232 13.45 10.71 -73.58
C LYS A 232 12.55 10.66 -74.83
N ARG A 233 11.32 10.16 -74.69
CA ARG A 233 10.37 10.09 -75.81
C ARG A 233 9.90 11.49 -76.26
N VAL A 234 9.72 12.42 -75.33
CA VAL A 234 9.40 13.82 -75.64
C VAL A 234 10.56 14.47 -76.40
N GLU A 235 11.79 14.23 -75.99
CA GLU A 235 12.99 14.74 -76.67
C GLU A 235 13.13 14.18 -78.09
N GLU A 236 12.99 12.86 -78.26
CA GLU A 236 13.00 12.19 -79.57
C GLU A 236 11.91 12.77 -80.50
N ARG A 237 10.67 12.92 -80.01
CA ARG A 237 9.56 13.46 -80.82
C ARG A 237 9.72 14.94 -81.14
N THR A 238 10.29 15.72 -80.22
CA THR A 238 10.57 17.14 -80.46
C THR A 238 11.65 17.29 -81.54
N LYS A 239 12.64 16.38 -81.54
CA LYS A 239 13.67 16.33 -82.59
C LYS A 239 13.07 15.95 -83.95
N GLU A 240 12.28 14.87 -84.02
CA GLU A 240 11.59 14.45 -85.24
C GLU A 240 10.70 15.57 -85.81
N LEU A 241 9.95 16.27 -84.95
CA LEU A 241 9.09 17.38 -85.38
C LEU A 241 9.91 18.53 -85.96
N ARG A 242 11.07 18.88 -85.38
CA ARG A 242 11.98 19.88 -85.94
C ARG A 242 12.52 19.46 -87.30
N GLU A 243 12.98 18.22 -87.43
CA GLU A 243 13.49 17.69 -88.70
C GLU A 243 12.42 17.70 -89.80
N MET A 244 11.18 17.30 -89.48
CA MET A 244 10.05 17.38 -90.41
C MET A 244 9.70 18.84 -90.76
N GLN A 245 9.74 19.75 -89.79
CA GLN A 245 9.47 21.16 -90.04
C GLN A 245 10.53 21.77 -90.98
N ASP A 246 11.81 21.45 -90.78
CA ASP A 246 12.90 21.88 -91.64
C ASP A 246 12.74 21.30 -93.07
N TYR A 247 12.34 20.02 -93.17
CA TYR A 247 12.04 19.37 -94.44
C TYR A 247 10.88 20.05 -95.18
N LEU A 248 9.78 20.40 -94.48
CA LEU A 248 8.64 21.10 -95.06
C LEU A 248 9.03 22.50 -95.54
N ILE A 249 9.81 23.25 -94.77
CA ILE A 249 10.35 24.56 -95.19
C ILE A 249 11.18 24.41 -96.47
N GLN A 250 12.01 23.36 -96.55
CA GLN A 250 12.82 23.10 -97.74
C GLN A 250 11.95 22.69 -98.95
N SER A 251 10.93 21.86 -98.74
CA SER A 251 9.96 21.47 -99.76
C SER A 251 9.14 22.66 -100.27
N GLU A 252 8.66 23.52 -99.38
CA GLU A 252 7.93 24.75 -99.73
C GLU A 252 8.82 25.71 -100.52
N LYS A 253 10.08 25.87 -100.11
CA LYS A 253 11.06 26.69 -100.84
C LYS A 253 11.35 26.14 -102.24
N LEU A 254 11.47 24.81 -102.38
CA LEU A 254 11.62 24.13 -103.67
C LEU A 254 10.37 24.24 -104.54
N ALA A 255 9.18 24.12 -103.97
CA ALA A 255 7.91 24.28 -104.68
C ALA A 255 7.67 25.74 -105.11
N SER A 256 8.06 26.72 -104.29
CA SER A 256 8.09 28.15 -104.63
C SER A 256 9.07 28.44 -105.78
N LEU A 257 10.29 27.86 -105.72
CA LEU A 257 11.23 27.89 -106.85
C LEU A 257 10.64 27.24 -108.11
N GLY A 258 9.97 26.09 -107.98
CA GLY A 258 9.31 25.40 -109.08
C GLY A 258 8.20 26.23 -109.74
N LYS A 259 7.43 26.98 -108.95
CA LYS A 259 6.45 27.95 -109.48
C LYS A 259 7.11 29.15 -110.17
N MET A 260 8.23 29.65 -109.66
CA MET A 260 9.01 30.70 -110.35
C MET A 260 9.61 30.20 -111.66
N SER A 261 10.14 28.97 -111.70
CA SER A 261 10.67 28.35 -112.93
C SER A 261 9.58 28.04 -113.95
N ALA A 262 8.38 27.65 -113.52
CA ALA A 262 7.24 27.45 -114.41
C ALA A 262 6.70 28.77 -115.01
N GLY A 263 6.87 29.90 -114.31
CA GLY A 263 6.61 31.22 -114.88
C GLY A 263 7.61 31.60 -115.98
N VAL A 264 8.88 31.19 -115.87
CA VAL A 264 9.93 31.48 -116.86
C VAL A 264 9.85 30.55 -118.08
N ALA A 265 9.36 29.31 -117.92
CA ALA A 265 9.21 28.36 -119.02
C ALA A 265 7.99 28.62 -119.94
N HIS A 266 7.14 29.61 -119.62
CA HIS A 266 6.01 29.98 -120.46
C HIS A 266 6.28 31.21 -121.36
N GLU A 267 7.43 31.86 -121.24
CA GLU A 267 7.75 33.11 -121.96
C GLU A 267 8.84 33.00 -123.05
N ILE A 268 9.26 31.79 -123.46
CA ILE A 268 10.18 31.62 -124.62
C ILE A 268 9.76 30.45 -125.50
#